data_AF-A0A7J4VTC9-F1
#
_entry.id   AF-A0A7J4VTC9-F1
#
_cell.length_a   1.000
_cell.length_b   1.000
_cell.length_c   1.000
_cell.angle_alpha   90.00
_cell.angle_beta   90.00
_cell.angle_gamma   90.00
#
_symmetry.space_group_name_H-M   'P 1'
#
loop_
_entity.id
_entity.type
_entity.pdbx_description
1 polymer ?
#
loop_
_entity_poly.entity_id
_entity_poly.type
_entity_poly.pdbx_seq_one_letter_code
_entity_poly.pdbx_strand_id
1 'polypeptide(L)' 'MSTNDQNVKPEQRAPRDVHRIPEKPEPADEESVATPTVQPAGAKDKSERPVVDPITGGVV' A
#
# COMPACT_ATOMS: atom_id res chain seq x y z
N MET A 1 -1.22 15.22 -22.02
CA MET A 1 -1.90 16.17 -22.97
C MET A 1 -1.28 17.55 -22.79
N SER A 2 -0.78 18.22 -23.84
CA SER A 2 -0.12 19.54 -23.69
C SER A 2 -1.11 20.69 -23.94
N THR A 3 -1.59 21.32 -22.87
CA THR A 3 -2.33 22.57 -22.97
C THR A 3 -1.36 23.70 -23.31
N ASN A 4 -1.65 24.45 -24.37
CA ASN A 4 -0.79 25.52 -24.86
C ASN A 4 -0.99 26.77 -23.98
N ASP A 5 -0.09 27.00 -23.02
CA ASP A 5 -0.16 28.09 -22.02
C ASP A 5 0.11 29.50 -22.60
N GLN A 6 0.18 29.66 -23.91
CA GLN A 6 0.59 30.91 -24.57
C GLN A 6 -0.44 32.04 -24.47
N ASN A 7 -1.70 31.74 -24.11
CA ASN A 7 -2.77 32.73 -23.90
C ASN A 7 -3.15 32.94 -22.43
N VAL A 8 -2.31 32.48 -21.50
CA VAL A 8 -2.58 32.55 -20.07
C VAL A 8 -2.17 33.93 -19.53
N LYS A 9 -3.06 34.59 -18.77
CA LYS A 9 -2.73 35.89 -18.16
C LYS A 9 -1.53 35.74 -17.21
N PRO A 10 -0.73 36.78 -16.95
CA PRO A 10 0.42 36.69 -16.06
C PRO A 10 0.09 36.12 -14.67
N GLU A 11 -1.10 36.41 -14.13
CA GLU A 11 -1.54 35.89 -12.82
C GLU A 11 -1.95 34.41 -12.85
N GLN A 12 -2.22 33.86 -14.03
CA GLN A 12 -2.62 32.47 -14.24
C GLN A 12 -1.43 31.58 -14.66
N ARG A 13 -0.27 32.18 -14.93
CA ARG A 13 0.96 31.44 -15.23
C ARG A 13 1.41 30.71 -13.96
N ALA A 14 1.88 29.48 -14.13
CA ALA A 14 2.48 28.74 -13.03
C ALA A 14 3.60 29.57 -12.36
N PRO A 15 3.56 29.74 -11.03
CA PRO A 15 4.63 30.42 -10.29
C PRO A 15 5.98 29.76 -10.56
N ARG A 16 7.07 30.54 -10.54
CA ARG A 16 8.43 30.04 -10.83
C ARG A 16 8.86 28.91 -9.89
N ASP A 17 8.36 28.94 -8.66
CA ASP A 17 8.73 28.00 -7.60
C ASP A 17 7.91 26.70 -7.66
N VAL A 18 6.92 26.61 -8.56
CA VAL A 18 6.04 25.45 -8.69
C VAL A 18 6.44 24.65 -9.93
N HIS A 19 7.20 23.58 -9.72
CA HIS A 19 7.52 22.63 -10.78
C HIS A 19 6.34 21.67 -11.01
N ARG A 20 6.03 21.41 -12.27
CA ARG A 20 5.00 20.43 -12.64
C ARG A 20 5.50 19.03 -12.27
N ILE A 21 4.71 18.29 -11.50
CA ILE A 21 4.97 16.89 -11.22
C ILE A 21 4.93 16.13 -12.56
N PRO A 22 5.89 15.25 -12.87
CA PRO A 22 5.84 14.45 -14.09
C PRO A 22 4.54 13.64 -14.15
N GLU A 23 3.88 13.61 -15.32
CA GLU A 23 2.62 12.85 -15.54
C GLU A 23 2.76 11.36 -15.17
N LYS A 24 3.99 10.85 -15.16
CA LYS A 24 4.35 9.52 -14.67
C LYS A 24 5.44 9.69 -13.61
N PRO A 25 5.11 9.74 -12.31
CA PRO A 25 6.12 9.59 -11.27
C PRO A 25 6.86 8.26 -11.52
N GLU A 26 8.18 8.22 -11.29
CA GLU A 26 8.90 6.94 -11.26
C GLU A 26 8.14 6.01 -10.30
N PRO A 27 7.94 4.73 -10.67
CA PRO A 27 7.34 3.78 -9.75
C PRO A 27 8.19 3.79 -8.49
N ALA A 28 7.58 4.15 -7.36
CA ALA A 28 8.22 3.99 -6.06
C ALA A 28 8.71 2.55 -5.96
N ASP A 29 9.94 2.35 -5.45
CA ASP A 29 10.63 1.07 -5.40
C ASP A 29 9.66 -0.09 -5.20
N GLU A 30 9.46 -0.90 -6.24
CA GLU A 30 8.50 -2.03 -6.25
C GLU A 30 8.82 -3.06 -5.14
N GLU A 31 9.99 -2.94 -4.51
CA GLU A 31 10.46 -3.76 -3.40
C GLU A 31 9.91 -3.34 -2.03
N SER A 32 9.33 -2.13 -1.89
CA SER A 32 8.78 -1.66 -0.62
C SER A 32 7.35 -2.13 -0.40
N VAL A 33 7.13 -3.44 -0.49
CA VAL A 33 5.91 -4.07 0.03
C VAL A 33 6.28 -4.64 1.39
N ALA A 34 5.98 -3.88 2.45
CA ALA A 34 6.11 -4.40 3.81
C ALA A 34 5.38 -5.75 3.90
N THR A 35 6.05 -6.77 4.45
CA THR A 35 5.43 -8.09 4.62
C THR A 35 4.12 -7.92 5.39
N PRO A 36 3.01 -8.52 4.92
CA PRO A 36 1.72 -8.36 5.58
C PRO A 36 1.82 -8.84 7.04
N THR A 37 1.36 -8.01 7.98
CA THR A 37 1.37 -8.32 9.42
C THR A 37 0.36 -9.41 9.80
N VAL A 38 -0.49 -9.84 8.85
CA VAL A 38 -1.54 -10.84 9.07
C VAL A 38 -0.95 -12.23 8.86
N GLN A 39 -1.29 -13.15 9.76
CA GLN A 39 -0.88 -14.55 9.65
C GLN A 39 -1.43 -15.14 8.34
N PRO A 40 -0.60 -15.84 7.54
CA PRO A 40 -1.06 -16.42 6.28
C PRO A 40 -2.14 -17.48 6.52
N ALA A 41 -3.06 -17.60 5.58
CA ALA A 41 -4.13 -18.59 5.65
C ALA A 41 -3.55 -20.01 5.82
N GLY A 42 -3.99 -20.72 6.86
CA GLY A 42 -3.53 -22.08 7.18
C GLY A 42 -2.27 -22.16 8.05
N ALA A 43 -1.67 -21.03 8.46
CA ALA A 43 -0.73 -21.04 9.57
C ALA A 43 -1.46 -21.41 10.86
N LYS A 44 -0.93 -22.40 11.58
CA LYS A 44 -1.43 -22.75 12.92
C LYS A 44 -1.02 -21.66 13.89
N ASP A 45 -1.99 -21.05 14.56
CA ASP A 45 -1.70 -20.10 15.62
C ASP A 45 -1.19 -20.87 16.83
N LYS A 46 0.04 -20.57 17.24
CA LYS A 46 0.66 -21.17 18.43
C LYS A 46 -0.04 -20.78 19.72
N SER A 47 -0.88 -19.75 19.67
CA SER A 47 -1.71 -19.27 20.78
C SER A 47 -3.07 -19.97 20.85
N GLU A 48 -3.46 -20.72 19.82
CA GLU A 48 -4.73 -21.42 19.78
C GLU A 48 -4.74 -22.56 20.80
N ARG A 49 -5.86 -22.70 21.52
CA ARG A 49 -6.01 -23.77 22.50
C ARG A 49 -6.21 -25.09 21.75
N PRO A 50 -5.60 -26.19 22.23
CA PRO A 50 -5.83 -27.50 21.63
C PRO A 50 -7.32 -27.86 21.73
N VAL A 51 -7.84 -28.51 20.69
CA VAL A 51 -9.17 -29.12 20.75
C VAL A 51 -9.08 -30.33 21.68
N VAL A 52 -9.88 -30.34 22.74
CA VAL A 52 -9.88 -31.42 23.73
C VAL A 52 -11.15 -32.25 23.57
N ASP A 53 -11.00 -33.57 23.52
CA ASP A 53 -12.12 -34.49 23.56
C ASP A 53 -12.75 -34.47 24.98
N PRO A 54 -14.04 -34.14 25.12
CA PRO A 54 -14.70 -34.06 26.41
C PRO A 54 -14.81 -35.42 27.14
N ILE A 55 -14.67 -36.55 26.43
CA ILE A 55 -14.79 -37.90 27.02
C ILE A 55 -13.43 -38.44 27.45
N THR A 56 -12.42 -38.32 26.59
CA THR A 56 -11.09 -38.89 26.86
C THR A 56 -10.12 -37.88 27.47
N GLY A 57 -10.40 -36.57 27.39
CA GLY A 57 -9.50 -35.50 27.84
C GLY A 57 -8.24 -35.35 26.99
N GLY A 58 -8.11 -36.13 25.91
CA GLY A 58 -6.99 -36.07 24.98
C GLY A 58 -7.13 -34.92 23.99
N VAL A 59 -5.99 -34.48 23.45
CA VAL A 59 -5.96 -33.53 22.33
C VAL A 59 -6.36 -34.26 21.05
N VAL A 60 -7.24 -33.63 20.27
CA VAL A 60 -7.73 -34.10 18.96
C VAL A 60 -6.90 -33.51 17.82
#